data_AF-A0A8D9CP40-F1
#
_entry.id   AF-A0A8D9CP40-F1
#
_cell.length_a   1.000
_cell.length_b   1.000
_cell.length_c   1.000
_cell.angle_alpha   90.00
_cell.angle_beta   90.00
_cell.angle_gamma   90.00
#
_symmetry.space_group_name_H-M   'P 1'
#
loop_
_entity.id
_entity.type
_entity.pdbx_description
1 polymer ?
#
loop_
_entity_poly.entity_id
_entity_poly.type
_entity_poly.pdbx_seq_one_letter_code
_entity_poly.pdbx_strand_id
1 'polypeptide(L)'
;MDKAMMTVSLEEENEPFDMPNLPQFRSSVRNSMSLVGRLLNPSCQKMASLILDMPRKWKKYDKVHTHNKWALSLEIWVKSLPVDFLQHIPLWVQISNLPINRYTAEAISALVDLVGKVTDVAFDPTKP
;
A
#
# COMPACT_ATOMS: atom_id res chain seq x y z
N MET A 1 -23.91 39.51 3.38
CA MET A 1 -23.25 38.73 4.45
C MET A 1 -24.36 38.09 5.24
N ASP A 2 -24.38 36.76 5.20
CA ASP A 2 -25.61 36.03 4.96
C ASP A 2 -26.38 35.68 6.22
N LYS A 3 -27.69 35.87 6.11
CA LYS A 3 -28.75 35.51 7.08
C LYS A 3 -28.69 34.03 7.50
N ALA A 4 -27.98 33.19 6.73
CA ALA A 4 -27.71 31.78 7.01
C ALA A 4 -26.66 31.55 8.12
N MET A 5 -25.78 32.51 8.41
CA MET A 5 -24.82 32.42 9.53
C MET A 5 -25.42 32.87 10.88
N MET A 6 -26.54 33.62 10.87
CA MET A 6 -27.23 34.04 12.11
C MET A 6 -28.20 33.00 12.65
N THR A 7 -28.60 32.02 11.84
CA THR A 7 -29.50 30.92 12.25
C THR A 7 -28.82 29.82 13.07
N VAL A 8 -27.51 29.90 13.31
CA VAL A 8 -26.80 29.06 14.29
C VAL A 8 -26.69 29.85 15.59
N SER A 9 -27.85 30.17 16.17
CA SER A 9 -27.90 30.70 17.53
C SER A 9 -27.58 29.57 18.50
N LEU A 10 -26.57 29.79 19.34
CA LEU A 10 -25.96 28.85 20.29
C LEU A 10 -26.88 28.53 21.49
N GLU A 11 -28.16 28.31 21.23
CA GLU A 11 -29.17 27.89 22.22
C GLU A 11 -29.64 26.44 21.99
N GLU A 12 -28.92 25.67 21.18
CA GLU A 12 -29.09 24.22 21.16
C GLU A 12 -28.52 23.67 22.47
N GLU A 13 -29.39 23.07 23.29
CA GLU A 13 -28.97 22.30 24.46
C GLU A 13 -27.78 21.41 24.06
N ASN A 14 -26.71 21.42 24.85
CA ASN A 14 -25.50 20.61 24.63
C ASN A 14 -25.81 19.11 24.87
N GLU A 15 -26.92 18.60 24.33
CA GLU A 15 -27.14 17.18 24.20
C GLU A 15 -26.20 16.67 23.11
N PRO A 16 -25.31 15.73 23.43
CA PRO A 16 -24.45 15.12 22.44
C PRO A 16 -25.32 14.54 21.32
N PHE A 17 -25.11 15.01 20.09
CA PHE A 17 -25.76 14.40 18.94
C PHE A 17 -25.25 12.96 18.81
N ASP A 18 -26.10 12.01 19.19
CA ASP A 18 -25.82 10.58 19.02
C ASP A 18 -25.92 10.22 17.54
N MET A 19 -24.76 10.26 16.87
CA MET A 19 -24.64 9.90 15.46
C MET A 19 -25.18 8.48 15.23
N PRO A 20 -26.28 8.32 14.45
CA PRO A 20 -26.86 7.01 14.24
C PRO A 20 -25.87 6.13 13.47
N ASN A 21 -25.70 4.88 13.91
CA ASN A 21 -24.76 3.90 13.32
C ASN A 21 -25.30 3.33 12.00
N LEU A 22 -25.61 4.23 11.05
CA LEU A 22 -26.04 3.86 9.72
C LEU A 22 -24.81 3.62 8.82
N PRO A 23 -24.87 2.67 7.88
CA PRO A 23 -23.76 2.36 6.98
C PRO A 23 -23.22 3.57 6.21
N GLN A 24 -24.10 4.51 5.82
CA GLN A 24 -23.68 5.73 5.09
C GLN A 24 -22.79 6.69 5.89
N PHE A 25 -22.84 6.63 7.23
CA PHE A 25 -21.99 7.44 8.11
C PHE A 25 -20.70 6.73 8.50
N ARG A 26 -20.53 5.46 8.10
CA ARG A 26 -19.27 4.76 8.32
C ARG A 26 -18.21 5.27 7.36
N SER A 27 -17.11 5.78 7.92
CA SER A 27 -15.90 6.12 7.17
C SER A 27 -15.43 4.98 6.26
N SER A 28 -15.73 3.72 6.60
CA SER A 28 -15.42 2.56 5.78
C SER A 28 -16.11 2.53 4.42
N VAL A 29 -17.33 3.06 4.31
CA VAL A 29 -18.05 3.12 3.03
C VAL A 29 -17.49 4.25 2.17
N ARG A 30 -17.26 5.42 2.78
CA ARG A 30 -16.64 6.59 2.12
C ARG A 30 -15.20 6.37 1.67
N ASN A 31 -14.44 5.55 2.40
CA ASN A 31 -13.02 5.32 2.17
C ASN A 31 -12.76 4.06 1.32
N SER A 32 -13.80 3.35 0.86
CA SER A 32 -13.66 2.09 0.10
C SER A 32 -12.78 2.18 -1.15
N MET A 33 -12.60 3.39 -1.71
CA MET A 33 -11.72 3.64 -2.86
C MET A 33 -10.35 4.24 -2.50
N SER A 34 -10.02 4.42 -1.23
CA SER A 34 -8.75 5.03 -0.85
C SER A 34 -7.62 4.01 -0.97
N LEU A 35 -6.44 4.50 -1.31
CA LEU A 35 -5.20 3.72 -1.25
C LEU A 35 -4.45 4.06 0.03
N VAL A 36 -3.95 3.03 0.71
CA VAL A 36 -3.01 3.19 1.81
C VAL A 36 -1.62 2.84 1.30
N GLY A 37 -0.67 3.73 1.55
CA GLY A 37 0.72 3.54 1.16
C GLY A 37 1.65 3.48 2.35
N ARG A 38 2.62 2.56 2.31
CA ARG A 38 3.74 2.54 3.25
C ARG A 38 5.04 2.89 2.54
N LEU A 39 5.66 3.95 3.01
CA LEU A 39 7.01 4.33 2.59
C LEU A 39 8.03 3.43 3.27
N LEU A 40 8.92 2.85 2.47
CA LEU A 40 10.02 2.05 2.99
C LEU A 40 11.14 2.97 3.48
N ASN A 41 11.81 2.65 4.59
CA ASN A 41 12.99 3.38 5.08
C ASN A 41 12.80 4.92 5.27
N PRO A 42 11.85 5.36 6.13
CA PRO A 42 11.52 6.79 6.29
C PRO A 42 12.66 7.64 6.85
N SER A 43 13.58 7.07 7.64
CA SER A 43 14.75 7.75 8.21
C SER A 43 15.75 8.22 7.16
N CYS A 44 15.79 7.57 6.00
CA CYS A 44 16.72 7.91 4.93
C CYS A 44 16.05 8.71 3.79
N GLN A 45 14.80 9.13 3.96
CA GLN A 45 13.99 9.71 2.90
C GLN A 45 13.53 11.14 3.21
N LYS A 46 13.64 12.04 2.21
CA LYS A 46 13.12 13.40 2.27
C LYS A 46 11.59 13.40 2.12
N MET A 47 10.90 13.08 3.22
CA MET A 47 9.44 12.91 3.30
C MET A 47 8.65 14.05 2.63
N ALA A 48 9.05 15.30 2.87
CA ALA A 48 8.34 16.48 2.36
C ALA A 48 8.24 16.50 0.82
N SER A 49 9.34 16.20 0.11
CA SER A 49 9.35 16.17 -1.36
C SER A 49 8.46 15.05 -1.89
N LEU A 50 8.48 13.90 -1.22
CA LEU A 50 7.79 12.70 -1.66
C LEU A 50 6.27 12.85 -1.51
N ILE A 51 5.80 13.42 -0.40
CA ILE A 51 4.38 13.73 -0.18
C ILE A 51 3.83 14.66 -1.28
N LEU A 52 4.64 15.63 -1.74
CA LEU A 52 4.23 16.59 -2.77
C LEU A 52 4.26 16.01 -4.19
N ASP A 53 5.21 15.12 -4.48
CA ASP A 53 5.44 14.64 -5.85
C ASP A 53 4.61 13.42 -6.23
N MET A 54 4.28 12.59 -5.25
CA MET A 54 3.71 11.28 -5.52
C MET A 54 2.24 11.32 -5.97
N PRO A 55 1.35 12.19 -5.45
CA PRO A 55 -0.01 12.36 -5.98
C PRO A 55 -0.06 12.65 -7.49
N ARG A 56 0.95 13.37 -8.01
CA ARG A 56 1.05 13.70 -9.44
C ARG A 56 1.48 12.50 -10.30
N LYS A 57 2.10 11.48 -9.70
CA LYS A 57 2.71 10.32 -10.38
C LYS A 57 1.86 9.04 -10.30
N TRP A 58 0.91 8.95 -9.36
CA TRP A 58 0.17 7.73 -9.03
C TRP A 58 -0.97 7.33 -9.97
N LYS A 59 -0.76 7.29 -11.29
CA LYS A 59 -1.77 6.75 -12.24
C LYS A 59 -2.02 5.22 -12.09
N LYS A 60 -2.03 4.63 -10.88
CA LYS A 60 -2.03 3.18 -10.65
C LYS A 60 -2.71 2.73 -9.35
N TYR A 61 -3.30 1.54 -9.41
CA TYR A 61 -3.87 0.75 -8.33
C TYR A 61 -2.99 -0.49 -8.06
N ASP A 62 -2.93 -0.93 -6.80
CA ASP A 62 -2.48 -2.26 -6.36
C ASP A 62 -1.06 -2.69 -6.81
N LYS A 63 -0.06 -1.80 -6.64
CA LYS A 63 1.32 -2.03 -7.12
C LYS A 63 2.39 -1.39 -6.24
N VAL A 64 3.56 -2.04 -6.22
CA VAL A 64 4.82 -1.47 -5.74
C VAL A 64 5.35 -0.47 -6.76
N HIS A 65 5.73 0.72 -6.31
CA HIS A 65 6.25 1.78 -7.18
C HIS A 65 7.63 2.22 -6.75
N THR A 66 8.53 2.38 -7.72
CA THR A 66 9.84 2.98 -7.48
C THR A 66 9.96 4.36 -8.11
N HIS A 67 10.38 5.37 -7.35
CA HIS A 67 10.69 6.71 -7.85
C HIS A 67 12.06 7.15 -7.35
N ASN A 68 12.92 7.69 -8.22
CA ASN A 68 14.37 7.90 -8.04
C ASN A 68 15.06 6.96 -7.03
N LYS A 69 14.97 5.64 -7.27
CA LYS A 69 15.57 4.57 -6.44
C LYS A 69 14.91 4.33 -5.07
N TRP A 70 13.76 4.94 -4.79
CA TRP A 70 12.97 4.71 -3.57
C TRP A 70 11.73 3.87 -3.87
N ALA A 71 11.38 2.94 -2.99
CA ALA A 71 10.23 2.06 -3.15
C ALA A 71 9.07 2.45 -2.21
N LEU A 72 7.85 2.38 -2.73
CA LEU A 72 6.58 2.57 -2.03
C LEU A 72 5.70 1.33 -2.28
N SER A 73 5.12 0.78 -1.21
CA SER A 73 4.03 -0.19 -1.33
C SER A 73 2.68 0.53 -1.24
N LEU A 74 1.75 0.20 -2.13
CA LEU A 74 0.39 0.73 -2.17
C LEU A 74 -0.60 -0.43 -2.22
N GLU A 75 -1.54 -0.45 -1.27
CA GLU A 75 -2.65 -1.39 -1.21
C GLU A 75 -3.97 -0.63 -1.08
N ILE A 76 -5.06 -1.20 -1.59
CA ILE A 76 -6.40 -0.63 -1.43
C ILE A 76 -6.79 -0.70 0.05
N TRP A 77 -7.41 0.35 0.57
CA TRP A 77 -7.90 0.39 1.94
C TRP A 77 -8.97 -0.70 2.17
N VAL A 78 -8.82 -1.49 3.23
CA VAL A 78 -9.78 -2.51 3.65
C VAL A 78 -10.25 -2.24 5.08
N LYS A 79 -11.54 -2.46 5.34
CA LYS A 79 -12.19 -2.17 6.63
C LYS A 79 -11.55 -2.88 7.82
N SER A 80 -11.14 -4.13 7.64
CA SER A 80 -10.36 -4.87 8.61
C SER A 80 -9.01 -5.10 7.98
N LEU A 81 -8.01 -4.33 8.42
CA LEU A 81 -6.64 -4.53 7.95
C LEU A 81 -6.21 -5.95 8.34
N PRO A 82 -5.75 -6.76 7.37
CA PRO A 82 -5.05 -8.01 7.67
C PRO A 82 -3.88 -7.74 8.62
N VAL A 83 -3.53 -8.72 9.44
CA VAL A 83 -2.42 -8.59 10.40
C VAL A 83 -1.11 -8.26 9.68
N ASP A 84 -0.96 -8.69 8.43
CA ASP A 84 0.21 -8.52 7.55
C ASP A 84 0.10 -7.33 6.57
N PHE A 85 -0.95 -6.50 6.67
CA PHE A 85 -1.20 -5.39 5.76
C PHE A 85 0.00 -4.43 5.65
N LEU A 86 0.54 -4.25 4.44
CA LEU A 86 1.74 -3.44 4.16
C LEU A 86 2.96 -3.77 5.06
N GLN A 87 3.04 -4.98 5.62
CA GLN A 87 4.21 -5.41 6.39
C GLN A 87 5.31 -5.98 5.50
N HIS A 88 4.91 -6.65 4.44
CA HIS A 88 5.82 -7.28 3.48
C HIS A 88 5.45 -6.81 2.08
N ILE A 89 6.43 -6.85 1.17
CA ILE A 89 6.20 -6.53 -0.23
C ILE A 89 6.45 -7.80 -1.04
N PRO A 90 5.43 -8.37 -1.71
CA PRO A 90 5.66 -9.46 -2.65
C PRO A 90 6.43 -8.91 -3.85
N LEU A 91 7.58 -9.50 -4.14
CA LEU A 91 8.44 -9.10 -5.25
C LEU A 91 8.65 -10.29 -6.17
N TRP A 92 8.43 -10.07 -7.47
CA TRP A 92 8.90 -10.99 -8.50
C TRP A 92 10.33 -10.65 -8.85
N VAL A 93 11.25 -11.56 -8.57
CA VAL A 93 12.67 -11.42 -8.89
C VAL A 93 12.96 -12.30 -10.10
N GLN A 94 13.37 -11.68 -11.19
CA GLN A 94 13.90 -12.41 -12.34
C GLN A 94 15.40 -12.61 -12.16
N ILE A 95 15.83 -13.87 -12.11
CA ILE A 95 17.24 -14.24 -12.05
C ILE A 95 17.64 -14.72 -13.45
N SER A 96 18.71 -14.13 -14.00
CA SER A 96 19.24 -14.46 -15.32
C SER A 96 20.73 -14.82 -15.24
N ASN A 97 21.25 -15.40 -16.33
CA ASN A 97 22.66 -15.81 -16.45
C ASN A 97 23.11 -16.82 -15.38
N LEU A 98 22.20 -17.72 -14.97
CA LEU A 98 22.58 -18.87 -14.15
C LEU A 98 23.35 -19.87 -15.02
N PRO A 99 24.49 -20.39 -14.56
CA PRO A 99 25.17 -21.45 -15.28
C PRO A 99 24.26 -22.70 -15.31
N ILE A 100 24.24 -23.41 -16.45
CA ILE A 100 23.34 -24.54 -16.72
C ILE A 100 23.34 -25.59 -15.59
N ASN A 101 24.49 -25.83 -14.96
CA ASN A 101 24.62 -26.78 -13.86
C ASN A 101 23.90 -26.35 -12.56
N ARG A 102 23.51 -25.08 -12.44
CA ARG A 102 22.78 -24.50 -11.31
C ARG A 102 21.38 -24.02 -11.69
N TYR A 103 20.91 -24.33 -12.91
CA TYR A 103 19.55 -24.05 -13.34
C TYR A 103 18.59 -25.14 -12.83
N THR A 104 18.45 -25.23 -11.52
CA THR A 104 17.52 -26.14 -10.85
C THR A 104 16.61 -25.36 -9.91
N ALA A 105 15.37 -25.80 -9.77
CA ALA A 105 14.41 -25.16 -8.86
C ALA A 105 14.94 -25.12 -7.41
N GLU A 106 15.65 -26.16 -6.97
CA GLU A 106 16.27 -26.23 -5.64
C GLU A 106 17.37 -25.16 -5.45
N ALA A 107 18.26 -25.01 -6.43
CA ALA A 107 19.33 -24.01 -6.36
C ALA A 107 18.79 -22.59 -6.42
N ILE A 108 17.78 -22.34 -7.26
CA ILE A 108 17.09 -21.05 -7.35
C ILE A 108 16.38 -20.74 -6.02
N SER A 109 15.66 -21.71 -5.45
CA SER A 109 14.98 -21.55 -4.16
C SER A 109 15.97 -21.23 -3.04
N ALA A 110 17.08 -21.97 -2.96
CA ALA A 110 18.11 -21.75 -1.96
C ALA A 110 18.77 -20.36 -2.09
N LEU A 111 18.95 -19.87 -3.32
CA LEU A 111 19.47 -18.52 -3.55
C LEU A 111 18.49 -17.43 -3.11
N VAL A 112 17.20 -17.58 -3.41
CA VAL A 112 16.18 -16.57 -3.05
C VAL A 112 15.91 -16.60 -1.54
N ASP A 113 15.99 -17.76 -0.89
CA ASP A 113 15.80 -17.89 0.57
C ASP A 113 16.84 -17.08 1.37
N LEU A 114 18.02 -16.82 0.80
CA LEU A 114 19.02 -15.92 1.39
C LEU A 114 18.56 -14.44 1.41
N VAL A 115 17.68 -14.06 0.49
CA VAL A 115 17.18 -12.68 0.33
C VAL A 115 15.86 -12.49 1.08
N GLY A 116 15.02 -13.52 1.14
CA GLY A 116 13.78 -13.50 1.88
C GLY A 116 12.93 -14.75 1.65
N LYS A 117 11.80 -14.82 2.36
CA LYS A 117 10.88 -15.96 2.28
C LYS A 117 10.38 -16.16 0.84
N VAL A 118 10.69 -17.31 0.27
CA VAL A 118 10.19 -17.73 -1.04
C VAL A 118 8.73 -18.17 -0.91
N THR A 119 7.83 -17.56 -1.69
CA THR A 119 6.43 -18.03 -1.79
C THR A 119 6.22 -18.92 -3.00
N ASP A 120 6.78 -18.53 -4.14
CA ASP A 120 6.58 -19.20 -5.42
C ASP A 120 7.87 -19.13 -6.26
N VAL A 121 8.14 -20.19 -7.03
CA VAL A 121 9.24 -20.24 -8.00
C VAL A 121 8.67 -20.67 -9.35
N ALA A 122 8.55 -19.70 -10.26
CA ALA A 122 8.18 -19.98 -11.64
C ALA A 122 9.41 -20.48 -12.41
N PHE A 123 9.56 -21.81 -12.50
CA PHE A 123 10.68 -22.48 -13.17
C PHE A 123 10.17 -23.33 -14.34
N ASP A 124 10.72 -23.11 -15.53
CA ASP A 124 10.44 -23.90 -16.74
C ASP A 124 11.71 -24.70 -17.12
N PRO A 125 11.76 -26.03 -16.86
CA PRO A 125 12.92 -26.85 -17.18
C PRO A 125 13.15 -27.04 -18.68
N THR A 126 12.16 -26.69 -19.52
CA THR A 126 12.22 -26.89 -20.98
C THR A 126 12.74 -25.66 -21.72
N LYS A 127 12.84 -24.51 -21.04
CA LYS A 127 13.40 -23.27 -21.57
C LYS A 127 14.70 -22.96 -20.82
N PRO A 128 15.86 -23.34 -21.39
CA PRO A 128 17.16 -22.97 -20.84
C PRO A 128 17.43 -21.46 -20.97
#